data_AF-A0A162FML7-F1
#
_entry.id   AF-A0A162FML7-F1
#
_cell.length_a   1.000
_cell.length_b   1.000
_cell.length_c   1.000
_cell.angle_alpha   90.00
_cell.angle_beta   90.00
_cell.angle_gamma   90.00
#
_symmetry.space_group_name_H-M   'P 1'
#
loop_
_entity.id
_entity.type
_entity.pdbx_description
1 polymer ?
#
loop_
_entity_poly.entity_id
_entity_poly.type
_entity_poly.pdbx_seq_one_letter_code
_entity_poly.pdbx_strand_id
1 'polypeptide(L)'
;MHAVARLVLHGRIPHVQTAWTKLGLHTAQLLLRGGADDLGGLLLDGVLRPEAGAEAHRALDIATVARITGEIGRGWRQRTTSYGTVPAERALRAEVTSSAGVQRMRLPLRETRRVP
;
A
#
# COMPACT_ATOMS: atom_id res chain seq x y z
N MET A 1 -0.56 8.99 18.98
CA MET A 1 -0.27 7.78 19.78
C MET A 1 1.05 7.12 19.40
N HIS A 2 1.32 6.77 18.14
CA HIS A 2 2.55 6.06 17.74
C HIS A 2 3.86 6.74 18.17
N ALA A 3 3.93 8.08 18.20
CA ALA A 3 5.12 8.80 18.63
C ALA A 3 5.40 8.56 20.12
N VAL A 4 4.36 8.64 20.95
CA VAL A 4 4.46 8.35 22.39
C VAL A 4 4.82 6.88 22.61
N ALA A 5 4.17 5.97 21.89
CA ALA A 5 4.49 4.55 21.97
C ALA A 5 5.97 4.27 21.61
N ARG A 6 6.49 4.92 20.56
CA ARG A 6 7.90 4.82 20.18
C ARG A 6 8.85 5.24 21.30
N LEU A 7 8.53 6.34 21.98
CA LEU A 7 9.36 6.85 23.08
C LEU A 7 9.29 5.94 24.32
N VAL A 8 8.08 5.58 24.75
CA VAL A 8 7.86 4.80 25.99
C VAL A 8 8.32 3.35 25.86
N LEU A 9 8.24 2.77 24.67
CA LEU A 9 8.58 1.36 24.41
C LEU A 9 9.97 1.18 23.79
N HIS A 10 10.75 2.27 23.70
CA HIS A 10 12.10 2.22 23.16
C HIS A 10 12.95 1.17 23.90
N GLY A 11 13.67 0.33 23.14
CA GLY A 11 14.46 -0.78 23.67
C GLY A 11 13.68 -2.03 24.08
N ARG A 12 12.34 -1.98 24.16
CA ARG A 12 11.50 -3.14 24.53
C ARG A 12 10.69 -3.70 23.37
N ILE A 13 10.12 -2.84 22.53
CA ILE A 13 9.40 -3.24 21.32
C ILE A 13 10.10 -2.61 20.12
N PRO A 14 10.76 -3.40 19.25
CA PRO A 14 11.56 -2.86 18.16
C PRO A 14 10.69 -2.24 17.05
N HIS A 15 9.50 -2.80 16.81
CA HIS A 15 8.67 -2.44 15.65
C HIS A 15 7.26 -2.03 16.06
N VAL A 16 6.75 -0.96 15.46
CA VAL A 16 5.38 -0.49 15.66
C VAL A 16 4.67 -0.46 14.33
N GLN A 17 3.62 -1.28 14.22
CA GLN A 17 2.82 -1.44 13.01
C GLN A 17 1.70 -0.39 12.91
N THR A 18 1.42 0.05 11.68
CA THR A 18 0.22 0.80 11.31
C THR A 18 -0.89 -0.14 10.83
N ALA A 19 -2.14 0.16 11.16
CA ALA A 19 -3.29 -0.62 10.69
C ALA A 19 -3.90 0.00 9.44
N TRP A 20 -3.16 0.02 8.32
CA TRP A 20 -3.60 0.71 7.09
C TRP A 20 -4.94 0.19 6.54
N THR A 21 -5.24 -1.10 6.71
CA THR A 21 -6.53 -1.70 6.31
C THR A 21 -7.70 -1.08 7.06
N LYS A 22 -7.48 -0.59 8.28
CA LYS A 22 -8.51 0.11 9.09
C LYS A 22 -8.48 1.62 8.87
N LEU A 23 -7.28 2.22 8.81
CA LEU A 23 -7.08 3.67 8.88
C LEU A 23 -6.93 4.35 7.51
N GLY A 24 -6.73 3.56 6.45
CA GLY A 24 -6.38 4.06 5.12
C GLY A 24 -4.90 4.44 4.99
N LEU A 25 -4.43 4.58 3.73
CA LEU A 25 -3.02 4.84 3.42
C LEU A 25 -2.56 6.23 3.85
N HIS A 26 -3.42 7.25 3.73
CA HIS A 26 -3.08 8.61 4.16
C HIS A 26 -2.74 8.66 5.66
N THR A 27 -3.63 8.11 6.50
CA THR A 27 -3.39 8.03 7.94
C THR A 27 -2.17 7.16 8.24
N ALA A 28 -1.97 6.06 7.52
CA ALA A 28 -0.79 5.22 7.68
C ALA A 28 0.52 6.00 7.43
N GLN A 29 0.59 6.85 6.39
CA GLN A 29 1.74 7.73 6.14
C GLN A 29 2.00 8.70 7.31
N LEU A 30 0.95 9.29 7.89
CA LEU A 30 1.08 10.15 9.07
C LEU A 30 1.64 9.38 10.27
N LEU A 31 1.18 8.14 10.48
CA LEU A 31 1.67 7.30 11.57
C LEU A 31 3.11 6.83 11.36
N LEU A 32 3.53 6.55 10.11
CA LEU A 32 4.92 6.26 9.76
C LEU A 32 5.85 7.46 10.03
N ARG A 33 5.40 8.68 9.72
CA ARG A 33 6.12 9.90 10.13
C ARG A 33 6.18 10.04 11.66
N GLY A 34 5.10 9.63 12.32
CA GLY A 34 4.93 9.67 13.78
C GLY A 34 5.57 8.52 14.55
N GLY A 35 6.55 7.80 13.99
CA GLY A 35 7.33 6.80 14.75
C GLY A 35 6.91 5.34 14.56
N ALA A 36 5.87 5.06 13.77
CA ALA A 36 5.67 3.72 13.22
C ALA A 36 6.75 3.41 12.17
N ASP A 37 7.08 2.14 12.00
CA ASP A 37 8.06 1.68 11.01
C ASP A 37 7.56 0.52 10.15
N ASP A 38 6.38 -0.01 10.47
CA ASP A 38 5.82 -1.17 9.77
C ASP A 38 4.43 -0.86 9.21
N LEU A 39 4.30 -1.02 7.90
CA LEU A 39 3.02 -0.85 7.20
C LEU A 39 2.17 -2.13 7.29
N GLY A 40 2.73 -3.27 7.70
CA GLY A 40 2.06 -4.56 7.67
C GLY A 40 2.17 -5.25 6.31
N GLY A 41 1.18 -6.08 5.98
CA GLY A 41 1.16 -6.87 4.75
C GLY A 41 0.64 -6.09 3.53
N LEU A 42 1.00 -6.61 2.35
CA LEU A 42 0.35 -6.29 1.08
C LEU A 42 -1.02 -6.96 1.00
N LEU A 43 -1.89 -6.42 0.16
CA LEU A 43 -3.21 -6.97 -0.14
C LEU A 43 -3.48 -6.78 -1.62
N LEU A 44 -3.50 -7.84 -2.42
CA LEU A 44 -3.57 -7.69 -3.87
C LEU A 44 -4.99 -7.80 -4.43
N ASP A 45 -5.86 -8.56 -3.79
CA ASP A 45 -7.16 -8.95 -4.33
C ASP A 45 -8.36 -8.42 -3.54
N GLY A 46 -8.17 -7.63 -2.48
CA GLY A 46 -9.28 -7.12 -1.66
C GLY A 46 -10.28 -6.25 -2.43
N VAL A 47 -9.89 -5.69 -3.58
CA VAL A 47 -10.81 -4.99 -4.50
C VAL A 47 -11.81 -5.95 -5.16
N LEU A 48 -11.41 -7.19 -5.42
CA LEU A 48 -12.20 -8.22 -6.10
C LEU A 48 -12.94 -9.15 -5.11
N ARG A 49 -12.76 -8.95 -3.80
CA ARG A 49 -13.28 -9.81 -2.71
C ARG A 49 -14.17 -9.00 -1.74
N PRO A 50 -15.46 -8.78 -2.06
CA PRO A 50 -16.39 -8.09 -1.16
C PRO A 50 -16.52 -8.73 0.23
N GLU A 51 -16.26 -10.03 0.31
CA GLU A 51 -16.31 -10.85 1.53
C GLU A 51 -15.09 -10.69 2.45
N ALA A 52 -14.06 -9.93 2.05
CA ALA A 52 -12.79 -9.79 2.79
C ALA A 52 -12.88 -8.92 4.07
N GLY A 53 -14.08 -8.59 4.55
CA GLY A 53 -14.28 -7.87 5.81
C GLY A 53 -13.56 -6.51 5.84
N ALA A 54 -12.65 -6.30 6.79
CA ALA A 54 -11.89 -5.04 6.93
C ALA A 54 -10.98 -4.72 5.72
N GLU A 55 -10.74 -5.70 4.87
CA GLU A 55 -9.90 -5.63 3.67
C GLU A 55 -10.72 -5.46 2.38
N ALA A 56 -12.06 -5.53 2.47
CA ALA A 56 -12.94 -5.37 1.33
C ALA A 56 -12.73 -4.02 0.64
N HIS A 57 -12.70 -4.06 -0.70
CA HIS A 57 -12.50 -2.91 -1.59
C HIS A 57 -11.13 -2.22 -1.44
N ARG A 58 -10.14 -2.89 -0.84
CA ARG A 58 -8.79 -2.35 -0.64
C ARG A 58 -7.76 -3.17 -1.39
N ALA A 59 -6.74 -2.50 -1.90
CA ALA A 59 -5.54 -3.14 -2.38
C ALA A 59 -4.32 -2.28 -2.03
N LEU A 60 -3.21 -2.96 -1.80
CA LEU A 60 -1.90 -2.38 -1.56
C LEU A 60 -0.87 -3.31 -2.19
N ASP A 61 -0.28 -2.86 -3.28
CA ASP A 61 0.84 -3.52 -3.95
C ASP A 61 2.18 -2.88 -3.57
N ILE A 62 3.27 -3.52 -4.00
CA ILE A 62 4.62 -3.08 -3.65
C ILE A 62 5.00 -1.75 -4.31
N ALA A 63 4.47 -1.46 -5.51
CA ALA A 63 4.68 -0.19 -6.20
C ALA A 63 4.06 0.98 -5.41
N THR A 64 2.84 0.77 -4.89
CA THR A 64 2.15 1.73 -4.03
C THR A 64 2.91 1.94 -2.72
N VAL A 65 3.39 0.86 -2.07
CA VAL A 65 4.24 0.98 -0.88
C VAL A 65 5.46 1.85 -1.16
N ALA A 66 6.19 1.57 -2.25
CA ALA A 66 7.37 2.34 -2.62
C ALA A 66 7.07 3.82 -2.85
N ARG A 67 5.97 4.13 -3.54
CA ARG A 67 5.51 5.49 -3.76
C ARG A 67 5.19 6.21 -2.45
N ILE A 68 4.32 5.64 -1.61
CA ILE A 68 3.86 6.33 -0.39
C ILE A 68 4.97 6.50 0.65
N THR A 69 5.94 5.58 0.73
CA THR A 69 7.11 5.76 1.60
C THR A 69 8.05 6.82 1.03
N GLY A 70 8.24 6.84 -0.30
CA GLY A 70 9.03 7.88 -0.99
C GLY A 70 8.47 9.29 -0.78
N GLU A 71 7.15 9.47 -0.85
CA GLU A 71 6.45 10.74 -0.57
C GLU A 71 6.70 11.28 0.85
N ILE A 72 7.05 10.42 1.80
CA ILE A 72 7.41 10.81 3.16
C ILE A 72 8.92 10.80 3.42
N GLY A 73 9.74 10.68 2.37
CA GLY A 73 11.20 10.67 2.46
C GLY A 73 11.78 9.43 3.14
N ARG A 74 11.06 8.29 3.09
CA ARG A 74 11.49 7.03 3.70
C ARG A 74 11.65 5.91 2.66
N GLY A 75 12.68 5.09 2.86
CA GLY A 75 12.81 3.82 2.16
C GLY A 75 11.81 2.79 2.69
N TRP A 76 11.63 1.71 1.93
CA TRP A 76 10.86 0.54 2.33
C TRP A 76 11.76 -0.70 2.32
N ARG A 77 11.35 -1.73 3.07
CA ARG A 77 12.02 -3.03 3.10
C ARG A 77 10.97 -4.12 3.28
N GLN A 78 11.02 -5.17 2.46
CA GLN A 78 10.25 -6.39 2.72
C GLN A 78 10.88 -7.17 3.89
N ARG A 79 10.06 -7.74 4.75
CA ARG A 79 10.51 -8.48 5.94
C ARG A 79 9.91 -9.88 6.01
N THR A 80 10.59 -10.77 6.72
CA THR A 80 9.96 -12.02 7.21
C THR A 80 9.05 -11.71 8.43
N THR A 81 8.31 -12.71 8.90
CA THR A 81 7.49 -12.62 10.12
C THR A 81 8.33 -12.24 11.35
N SER A 82 9.58 -12.71 11.41
CA SER A 82 10.55 -12.38 12.46
C SER A 82 11.35 -11.09 12.20
N TYR A 83 10.90 -10.23 11.27
CA TYR A 83 11.53 -8.97 10.89
C TYR A 83 12.92 -9.08 10.24
N GLY A 84 13.31 -10.29 9.82
CA GLY A 84 14.57 -10.56 9.13
C GLY A 84 14.53 -10.26 7.62
N THR A 85 15.66 -10.50 6.97
CA THR A 85 15.83 -10.36 5.52
C THR A 85 15.05 -11.42 4.77
N VAL A 86 14.37 -11.01 3.69
CA VAL A 86 13.69 -11.95 2.79
C VAL A 86 14.71 -12.52 1.79
N PRO A 87 14.74 -13.85 1.60
CA PRO A 87 15.58 -14.48 0.58
C PRO A 87 15.33 -13.90 -0.82
N ALA A 88 16.39 -13.81 -1.63
CA ALA A 88 16.36 -13.11 -2.91
C ALA A 88 15.31 -13.65 -3.88
N GLU A 89 15.07 -14.97 -3.85
CA GLU A 89 14.08 -15.66 -4.68
C GLU A 89 12.62 -15.28 -4.33
N ARG A 90 12.38 -14.69 -3.15
CA ARG A 90 11.06 -14.21 -2.69
C ARG A 90 10.99 -12.69 -2.55
N ALA A 91 12.07 -11.98 -2.89
CA ALA A 91 12.14 -10.54 -2.77
C ALA A 91 11.29 -9.88 -3.86
N LEU A 92 10.30 -9.08 -3.43
CA LEU A 92 9.49 -8.27 -4.32
C LEU A 92 10.33 -7.10 -4.85
N ARG A 93 10.08 -6.75 -6.12
CA ARG A 93 10.64 -5.55 -6.74
C ARG A 93 9.50 -4.56 -6.96
N ALA A 94 9.66 -3.35 -6.41
CA ALA A 94 8.83 -2.24 -6.83
C ALA A 94 9.29 -1.85 -8.24
N GLU A 95 8.65 -2.41 -9.26
CA GLU A 95 8.73 -1.80 -10.58
C GLU A 95 8.08 -0.43 -10.46
N VAL A 96 8.83 0.61 -10.85
CA VAL A 96 8.22 1.92 -11.05
C VAL A 96 7.26 1.73 -12.20
N THR A 97 5.98 1.56 -11.90
CA THR A 97 4.94 1.64 -12.91
C THR A 97 5.02 3.06 -13.46
N SER A 98 5.72 3.24 -14.59
CA SER A 98 5.44 4.37 -15.46
C SER A 98 3.94 4.29 -15.69
N SER A 99 3.22 5.36 -15.36
CA SER A 99 1.76 5.39 -15.43
C SER A 99 1.32 4.82 -16.77
N ALA A 100 0.88 3.56 -16.78
CA ALA A 100 0.28 2.95 -17.94
C ALA A 100 -0.95 3.81 -18.19
N GLY A 101 -0.90 4.59 -19.26
CA GLY A 101 -1.91 5.57 -19.58
C GLY A 101 -3.27 4.91 -19.47
N VAL A 102 -4.21 5.60 -18.82
CA VAL A 102 -5.63 5.34 -19.04
C VAL A 102 -5.84 5.51 -20.54
N GLN A 103 -5.73 4.42 -21.31
CA GLN A 103 -6.25 4.41 -22.66
C GLN A 103 -7.74 4.62 -22.46
N ARG A 104 -8.19 5.86 -22.68
CA ARG A 104 -9.61 6.14 -22.88
C ARG A 104 -10.03 5.22 -24.01
N MET A 105 -10.74 4.17 -23.66
CA MET A 105 -11.42 3.32 -24.61
C MET A 105 -12.44 4.23 -25.31
N ARG A 106 -12.07 4.76 -26.49
CA ARG A 106 -13.00 5.51 -27.33
C ARG A 106 -14.00 4.48 -27.85
N LEU A 107 -15.15 4.39 -27.19
CA LEU A 107 -16.30 3.71 -27.74
C LEU A 107 -16.58 4.32 -29.12
N PRO A 108 -16.71 3.50 -30.18
CA PRO A 108 -17.12 4.02 -31.48
C PRO A 108 -18.53 4.58 -31.33
N LEU A 109 -18.67 5.89 -31.55
CA LEU A 109 -19.99 6.51 -31.69
C LEU A 109 -20.65 5.85 -32.89
N ARG A 110 -21.69 5.04 -32.64
CA ARG A 110 -22.57 4.58 -33.71
C ARG A 110 -23.28 5.81 -34.25
N GLU A 111 -22.93 6.23 -35.47
CA GLU A 111 -23.72 7.20 -36.20
C GLU A 111 -25.13 6.63 -36.37
N THR A 112 -26.07 7.18 -35.61
CA THR A 112 -27.50 6.95 -35.85
C THR A 112 -27.82 7.63 -37.18
N ARG A 113 -27.82 6.85 -38.26
CA ARG A 113 -28.46 7.25 -39.52
C ARG A 113 -29.89 7.70 -39.19
N ARG A 114 -30.17 8.99 -39.36
CA ARG A 114 -31.55 9.49 -39.45
C ARG A 114 -32.16 8.85 -40.70
N VAL A 115 -33.19 8.06 -40.49
CA VAL A 115 -34.08 7.59 -41.56
C VAL A 115 -35.04 8.76 -41.87
N PRO A 116 -35.33 9.05 -43.15
CA PRO A 116 -36.20 10.16 -43.56
C PRO A 116 -37.65 10.02 -43.06
#